data_AF-A0AAD7R2Q3-F1
#
_entry.id   AF-A0AAD7R2Q3-F1
#
_cell.length_a   1.000
_cell.length_b   1.000
_cell.length_c   1.000
_cell.angle_alpha   90.00
_cell.angle_beta   90.00
_cell.angle_gamma   90.00
#
_symmetry.space_group_name_H-M   'P 1'
#
loop_
_entity.id
_entity.type
_entity.pdbx_description
1 polymer ?
#
loop_
_entity_poly.entity_id
_entity_poly.type
_entity_poly.pdbx_seq_one_letter_code
_entity_poly.pdbx_strand_id
1 'polypeptide(L)'
;MHQDKYFKGQTGDTPFHRCQVSDFERVQCGDTGIDGAGCEAINCCFDQAQCFYAKEVTVQCLRDGQFVVVVASETTVPRLSLDSVSLLEGGDVAPCRPVGTTPAFVIFQFPVSACGTTMREEGGYVVYENELSSSYEVASGPLGSITRDSVHE
;
A
#
# COMPACT_ATOMS: atom_id res chain seq x y z
N MET A 1 -23.45 -23.79 -5.83
CA MET A 1 -23.67 -22.50 -6.52
C MET A 1 -22.52 -21.58 -6.12
N HIS A 2 -21.75 -21.10 -7.09
CA HIS A 2 -20.48 -20.38 -6.92
C HIS A 2 -20.66 -18.94 -6.44
N GLN A 3 -19.80 -18.48 -5.53
CA GLN A 3 -19.64 -17.07 -5.21
C GLN A 3 -18.19 -16.72 -4.83
N ASP A 4 -17.24 -17.13 -5.67
CA ASP A 4 -15.81 -16.76 -5.60
C ASP A 4 -15.44 -15.76 -6.72
N LYS A 5 -16.29 -14.76 -6.95
CA LYS A 5 -16.04 -13.74 -7.97
C LYS A 5 -16.33 -12.37 -7.37
N TYR A 6 -15.34 -11.72 -6.76
CA TYR A 6 -15.13 -10.26 -6.76
C TYR A 6 -13.91 -9.84 -5.92
N PHE A 7 -12.78 -10.56 -5.98
CA PHE A 7 -11.45 -10.02 -5.64
C PHE A 7 -10.40 -10.88 -6.35
N LYS A 8 -10.39 -10.83 -7.68
CA LYS A 8 -9.25 -11.30 -8.47
C LYS A 8 -8.49 -10.06 -8.90
N GLY A 9 -7.57 -9.61 -8.05
CA GLY A 9 -6.48 -8.75 -8.50
C GLY A 9 -5.85 -9.41 -9.72
N GLN A 10 -5.72 -8.67 -10.81
CA GLN A 10 -5.28 -9.22 -12.08
C GLN A 10 -3.89 -9.86 -11.92
N THR A 11 -3.85 -11.18 -11.94
CA THR A 11 -2.63 -11.98 -12.11
C THR A 11 -2.11 -11.74 -13.52
N GLY A 12 -1.31 -10.68 -13.67
CA GLY A 12 -0.64 -10.31 -14.91
C GLY A 12 0.83 -9.94 -14.73
N ASP A 13 1.37 -10.08 -13.51
CA ASP A 13 2.79 -9.85 -13.27
C ASP A 13 3.45 -11.13 -12.81
N THR A 14 4.58 -11.47 -13.44
CA THR A 14 5.35 -12.65 -13.04
C THR A 14 5.83 -12.46 -11.60
N PRO A 15 5.92 -13.51 -10.76
CA PRO A 15 6.40 -13.41 -9.37
C PRO A 15 7.77 -12.71 -9.23
N PHE A 16 8.51 -12.63 -10.33
CA PHE A 16 9.82 -12.01 -10.43
C PHE A 16 9.80 -10.48 -10.51
N HIS A 17 8.74 -9.83 -10.99
CA HIS A 17 8.73 -8.37 -11.15
C HIS A 17 8.44 -7.64 -9.85
N ARG A 18 7.56 -8.18 -8.98
CA ARG A 18 7.28 -7.57 -7.66
C ARG A 18 8.53 -7.43 -6.79
N CYS A 19 9.48 -8.36 -6.88
CA CYS A 19 10.69 -8.34 -6.04
C CYS A 19 11.86 -7.55 -6.65
N GLN A 20 11.69 -6.94 -7.83
CA GLN A 20 12.73 -6.13 -8.48
C GLN A 20 12.79 -4.71 -7.91
N VAL A 21 13.19 -4.60 -6.65
CA VAL A 21 13.43 -3.33 -5.94
C VAL A 21 14.93 -3.05 -5.91
N SER A 22 15.32 -1.83 -6.35
CA SER A 22 16.71 -1.37 -6.24
C SER A 22 17.16 -1.36 -4.79
N ASP A 23 18.39 -1.79 -4.51
CA ASP A 23 18.91 -1.92 -3.14
C ASP A 23 18.79 -0.62 -2.32
N PHE A 24 18.93 0.55 -2.97
CA PHE A 24 18.81 1.87 -2.32
C PHE A 24 17.36 2.29 -2.01
N GLU A 25 16.39 1.64 -2.62
CA GLU A 25 14.96 1.93 -2.46
C GLU A 25 14.27 0.91 -1.55
N ARG A 26 14.96 -0.18 -1.20
CA ARG A 26 14.41 -1.25 -0.35
C ARG A 26 14.10 -0.75 1.04
N VAL A 27 12.90 -1.12 1.49
CA VAL A 27 12.43 -0.90 2.85
C VAL A 27 12.31 -2.28 3.50
N GLN A 28 12.95 -2.46 4.65
CA GLN A 28 12.93 -3.73 5.37
C GLN A 28 11.54 -4.01 5.97
N CYS A 29 11.19 -5.29 6.06
CA CYS A 29 9.97 -5.76 6.69
C CYS A 29 10.23 -7.07 7.44
N GLY A 30 9.27 -7.45 8.29
CA GLY A 30 9.38 -8.65 9.11
C GLY A 30 10.33 -8.50 10.31
N ASP A 31 10.31 -9.52 11.16
CA ASP A 31 11.13 -9.55 12.37
C ASP A 31 12.59 -9.86 12.06
N THR A 32 13.48 -9.49 12.99
CA THR A 32 14.91 -9.80 12.87
C THR A 32 15.14 -11.31 12.81
N GLY A 33 15.83 -11.78 11.77
CA GLY A 33 16.13 -13.20 11.58
C GLY A 33 15.02 -14.03 10.96
N ILE A 34 13.98 -13.39 10.40
CA ILE A 34 12.96 -14.07 9.60
C ILE A 34 13.61 -14.81 8.41
N ASP A 35 13.19 -16.05 8.17
CA ASP A 35 13.65 -16.82 7.02
C ASP A 35 12.88 -16.46 5.74
N GLY A 36 13.33 -16.97 4.59
CA GLY A 36 12.68 -16.65 3.31
C GLY A 36 11.19 -17.03 3.27
N ALA A 37 10.83 -18.17 3.87
CA ALA A 37 9.44 -18.62 3.91
C ALA A 37 8.56 -17.72 4.80
N GLY A 38 9.06 -17.30 5.96
CA GLY A 38 8.39 -16.34 6.84
C GLY A 38 8.24 -14.98 6.17
N CYS A 39 9.27 -14.53 5.44
CA CYS A 39 9.25 -13.28 4.70
C CYS A 39 8.17 -13.28 3.60
N GLU A 40 8.10 -14.35 2.82
CA GLU A 40 7.05 -14.51 1.81
C GLU A 40 5.64 -14.61 2.42
N ALA A 41 5.50 -15.23 3.60
CA ALA A 41 4.23 -15.36 4.30
C ALA A 41 3.64 -14.02 4.78
N ILE A 42 4.47 -12.99 4.93
CA ILE A 42 4.03 -11.62 5.23
C ILE A 42 3.97 -10.71 3.98
N ASN A 43 3.92 -11.32 2.79
CA ASN A 43 3.90 -10.66 1.48
C ASN A 43 5.12 -9.77 1.22
N CYS A 44 6.29 -10.19 1.69
CA CYS A 44 7.56 -9.55 1.38
C CYS A 44 8.44 -10.41 0.48
N CYS A 45 9.54 -9.83 -0.01
CA CYS A 45 10.57 -10.47 -0.81
C CYS A 45 11.84 -10.71 0.01
N PHE A 46 12.55 -11.79 -0.27
CA PHE A 46 13.78 -12.18 0.43
C PHE A 46 14.95 -12.30 -0.56
N ASP A 47 16.06 -11.62 -0.29
CA ASP A 47 17.26 -11.65 -1.15
C ASP A 47 18.35 -12.62 -0.65
N GLN A 48 17.98 -13.62 0.14
CA GLN A 48 18.88 -14.55 0.85
C GLN A 48 19.60 -13.94 2.08
N ALA A 49 19.45 -12.64 2.35
CA ALA A 49 20.02 -11.98 3.50
C ALA A 49 19.00 -11.17 4.32
N GLN A 50 18.12 -10.43 3.65
CA GLN A 50 17.17 -9.51 4.24
C GLN A 50 15.78 -9.64 3.61
N CYS A 51 14.76 -9.38 4.44
CA CYS A 51 13.37 -9.31 4.02
C CYS A 51 12.99 -7.85 3.73
N PHE A 52 12.38 -7.61 2.57
CA PHE A 52 12.03 -6.26 2.11
C PHE A 52 10.67 -6.23 1.41
N TYR A 53 10.00 -5.07 1.44
CA TYR A 53 8.69 -4.90 0.78
C TYR A 53 8.81 -5.05 -0.73
N ALA A 54 7.85 -5.77 -1.33
CA ALA A 54 7.71 -5.90 -2.76
C ALA A 54 7.11 -4.62 -3.39
N LYS A 55 7.20 -4.47 -4.72
CA LYS A 55 6.56 -3.41 -5.51
C LYS A 55 5.05 -3.60 -5.62
N GLU A 56 4.38 -3.73 -4.50
CA GLU A 56 2.94 -3.88 -4.39
C GLU A 56 2.38 -3.05 -3.23
N VAL A 57 1.05 -2.99 -3.11
CA VAL A 57 0.42 -2.43 -1.92
C VAL A 57 0.42 -3.51 -0.85
N THR A 58 1.15 -3.29 0.24
CA THR A 58 1.22 -4.21 1.38
C THR A 58 0.50 -3.60 2.56
N VAL A 59 -0.40 -4.38 3.19
CA VAL A 59 -1.08 -4.02 4.44
C VAL A 59 -0.72 -5.05 5.49
N GLN A 60 -0.19 -4.59 6.62
CA GLN A 60 0.11 -5.44 7.77
C GLN A 60 -0.66 -4.93 9.00
N CYS A 61 -1.38 -5.85 9.63
CA CYS A 61 -2.11 -5.61 10.88
C CYS A 61 -1.29 -6.18 12.03
N LEU A 62 -0.63 -5.30 12.79
CA LEU A 62 0.23 -5.68 13.89
C LEU A 62 -0.60 -5.96 15.16
N ARG A 63 -0.07 -6.85 16.01
CA ARG A 63 -0.77 -7.30 17.24
C ARG A 63 -0.90 -6.21 18.31
N ASP A 64 -0.12 -5.15 18.21
CA ASP A 64 -0.17 -3.98 19.08
C ASP A 64 -1.23 -2.94 18.63
N GLY A 65 -2.04 -3.26 17.63
CA GLY A 65 -3.12 -2.41 17.16
C GLY A 65 -2.66 -1.31 16.20
N GLN A 66 -1.59 -1.56 15.44
CA GLN A 66 -1.12 -0.68 14.37
C GLN A 66 -1.39 -1.27 13.00
N PHE A 67 -1.76 -0.43 12.05
CA PHE A 67 -1.61 -0.71 10.63
C PHE A 67 -0.25 -0.23 10.14
N VAL A 68 0.38 -1.04 9.29
CA VAL A 68 1.49 -0.61 8.43
C VAL A 68 1.03 -0.79 6.99
N VAL A 69 0.96 0.31 6.24
CA VAL A 69 0.57 0.32 4.83
C VAL A 69 1.75 0.83 4.02
N VAL A 70 2.23 0.02 3.08
CA VAL A 70 3.32 0.37 2.17
C VAL A 70 2.79 0.35 0.75
N VAL A 71 2.93 1.47 0.05
CA VAL A 71 2.44 1.63 -1.33
C VAL A 71 3.61 1.88 -2.25
N ALA A 72 3.78 1.02 -3.26
CA ALA A 72 4.79 1.20 -4.27
C ALA A 72 4.30 2.11 -5.41
N SER A 73 5.16 2.96 -5.96
CA SER A 73 4.79 3.85 -7.08
C SER A 73 4.43 3.09 -8.35
N GLU A 74 4.96 1.88 -8.52
CA GLU A 74 4.74 1.03 -9.69
C GLU A 74 3.47 0.15 -9.60
N THR A 75 2.62 0.34 -8.59
CA THR A 75 1.33 -0.38 -8.49
C THR A 75 0.30 0.08 -9.53
N THR A 76 0.53 1.25 -10.13
CA THR A 76 -0.29 1.79 -11.22
C THR A 76 0.58 2.05 -12.44
N VAL A 77 -0.05 2.03 -13.62
CA VAL A 77 0.59 2.47 -14.86
C VAL A 77 -0.20 3.65 -15.42
N PRO A 78 0.46 4.80 -15.65
CA PRO A 78 1.80 5.17 -15.23
C PRO A 78 1.91 5.28 -13.70
N ARG A 79 3.15 5.46 -13.24
CA ARG A 79 3.53 5.42 -11.82
C ARG A 79 2.71 6.41 -11.01
N LEU A 80 2.32 5.97 -9.82
CA LEU A 80 1.63 6.77 -8.82
C LEU A 80 2.55 7.87 -8.30
N SER A 81 2.04 9.08 -8.19
CA SER A 81 2.71 10.13 -7.42
C SER A 81 2.54 9.84 -5.94
N LEU A 82 3.63 9.48 -5.28
CA LEU A 82 3.59 9.06 -3.87
C LEU A 82 3.19 10.21 -2.93
N ASP A 83 3.43 11.46 -3.35
CA ASP A 83 3.07 12.66 -2.58
C ASP A 83 1.56 12.96 -2.61
N SER A 84 0.81 12.36 -3.55
CA SER A 84 -0.64 12.55 -3.62
C SER A 84 -1.44 11.52 -2.84
N VAL A 85 -0.78 10.52 -2.25
CA VAL A 85 -1.40 9.42 -1.52
C VAL A 85 -1.73 9.85 -0.10
N SER A 86 -2.96 9.63 0.35
CA SER A 86 -3.43 10.01 1.69
C SER A 86 -4.47 9.06 2.24
N LEU A 87 -4.56 8.98 3.57
CA LEU A 87 -5.61 8.25 4.28
C LEU A 87 -6.91 9.07 4.31
N LEU A 88 -8.06 8.39 4.40
CA LEU A 88 -9.40 8.99 4.38
C LEU A 88 -9.53 10.23 5.28
N GLU A 89 -9.08 10.11 6.52
CA GLU A 89 -8.94 11.24 7.42
C GLU A 89 -7.51 11.25 7.92
N GLY A 90 -6.78 12.37 7.75
CA GLY A 90 -5.41 12.36 8.22
C GLY A 90 -4.57 13.56 7.89
N GLY A 91 -4.74 14.09 6.69
CA GLY A 91 -3.91 15.19 6.19
C GLY A 91 -2.41 14.98 6.49
N ASP A 92 -1.70 16.09 6.66
CA ASP A 92 -0.26 16.06 6.95
C ASP A 92 0.05 16.04 8.46
N VAL A 93 -0.85 15.47 9.28
CA VAL A 93 -0.72 15.46 10.75
C VAL A 93 -0.55 14.03 11.27
N ALA A 94 0.35 13.86 12.25
CA ALA A 94 0.50 12.58 12.94
C ALA A 94 -0.81 12.20 13.68
N PRO A 95 -1.20 10.92 13.70
CA PRO A 95 -0.47 9.75 13.21
C PRO A 95 -0.72 9.41 11.73
N CYS A 96 -1.46 10.22 10.98
CA CYS A 96 -2.00 9.84 9.67
C CYS A 96 -1.17 10.29 8.47
N ARG A 97 -0.18 11.17 8.69
CA ARG A 97 0.84 11.49 7.68
C ARG A 97 1.78 10.28 7.44
N PRO A 98 2.41 10.19 6.26
CA PRO A 98 3.46 9.19 6.02
C PRO A 98 4.56 9.24 7.10
N VAL A 99 4.99 8.06 7.54
CA VAL A 99 6.15 7.91 8.44
C VAL A 99 7.47 7.83 7.67
N GLY A 100 7.41 7.53 6.37
CA GLY A 100 8.57 7.53 5.49
C GLY A 100 8.18 7.48 4.01
N THR A 101 9.07 8.01 3.17
CA THR A 101 8.93 8.00 1.71
C THR A 101 10.30 7.72 1.09
N THR A 102 10.31 6.91 0.04
CA THR A 102 11.45 6.68 -0.86
C THR A 102 10.99 6.97 -2.30
N PRO A 103 11.88 7.02 -3.30
CA PRO A 103 11.46 7.15 -4.69
C PRO A 103 10.51 6.04 -5.16
N ALA A 104 10.52 4.88 -4.49
CA ALA A 104 9.70 3.73 -4.83
C ALA A 104 8.48 3.55 -3.91
N PHE A 105 8.50 4.03 -2.67
CA PHE A 105 7.49 3.71 -1.66
C PHE A 105 7.04 4.91 -0.83
N VAL A 106 5.76 4.91 -0.43
CA VAL A 106 5.26 5.68 0.72
C VAL A 106 4.79 4.73 1.80
N ILE A 107 5.08 5.07 3.05
CA ILE A 107 4.84 4.21 4.22
C ILE A 107 3.98 4.96 5.21
N PHE A 108 2.85 4.37 5.57
CA PHE A 108 1.98 4.82 6.65
C PHE A 108 2.04 3.84 7.81
N GLN A 109 2.09 4.38 9.03
CA GLN A 109 1.95 3.60 10.24
C GLN A 109 1.07 4.35 11.22
N PHE A 110 -0.09 3.77 11.55
CA PHE A 110 -1.09 4.43 12.37
C PHE A 110 -1.95 3.42 13.16
N PRO A 111 -2.56 3.84 14.29
CA PRO A 111 -3.44 2.97 15.06
C PRO A 111 -4.66 2.51 14.26
N VAL A 112 -5.10 1.27 14.46
CA VAL A 112 -6.32 0.71 13.82
C VAL A 112 -7.61 1.44 14.20
N SER A 113 -7.58 2.34 15.17
CA SER A 113 -8.73 3.15 15.60
C SER A 113 -8.62 4.62 15.16
N ALA A 114 -7.72 4.95 14.24
CA ALA A 114 -7.42 6.32 13.82
C ALA A 114 -7.55 6.50 12.30
N CYS A 115 -7.35 7.73 11.84
CA CYS A 115 -7.23 8.08 10.42
C CYS A 115 -8.45 7.74 9.55
N GLY A 116 -9.64 7.81 10.14
CA GLY A 116 -10.90 7.44 9.47
C GLY A 116 -11.15 5.94 9.42
N THR A 117 -10.40 5.12 10.17
CA THR A 117 -10.66 3.68 10.25
C THR A 117 -12.00 3.40 10.93
N THR A 118 -12.82 2.58 10.30
CA THR A 118 -14.09 2.08 10.85
C THR A 118 -13.90 0.68 11.44
N MET A 119 -14.71 0.33 12.43
CA MET A 119 -14.69 -0.98 13.07
C MET A 119 -16.08 -1.61 13.01
N ARG A 120 -16.14 -2.88 12.63
CA ARG A 120 -17.36 -3.68 12.62
C ARG A 120 -17.11 -5.10 13.14
N GLU A 121 -18.11 -5.67 13.80
CA GLU A 121 -18.10 -7.09 14.16
C GLU A 121 -18.79 -7.90 13.08
N GLU A 122 -18.10 -8.89 12.53
CA GLU A 122 -18.61 -9.74 11.46
C GLU A 122 -18.13 -11.17 11.64
N GLY A 123 -19.06 -12.12 11.73
CA GLY A 123 -18.73 -13.56 11.81
C GLY A 123 -17.89 -13.97 13.04
N GLY A 124 -17.95 -13.20 14.13
CA GLY A 124 -17.13 -13.43 15.33
C GLY A 124 -15.71 -12.83 15.25
N TYR A 125 -15.43 -12.05 14.22
CA TYR A 125 -14.20 -11.27 14.07
C TYR A 125 -14.47 -9.78 14.21
N VAL A 126 -13.47 -9.03 14.65
CA VAL A 126 -13.46 -7.57 14.58
C VAL A 126 -12.73 -7.18 13.29
N VAL A 127 -13.42 -6.48 12.40
CA VAL A 127 -12.90 -6.01 11.12
C VAL A 127 -12.65 -4.52 11.21
N TYR A 128 -11.41 -4.12 10.93
CA TYR A 128 -11.00 -2.73 10.81
C TYR A 128 -10.82 -2.39 9.34
N GLU A 129 -11.41 -1.28 8.90
CA GLU A 129 -11.42 -0.88 7.50
C GLU A 129 -11.07 0.60 7.35
N ASN A 130 -10.13 0.88 6.47
CA ASN A 130 -9.70 2.24 6.15
C ASN A 130 -9.50 2.37 4.63
N GLU A 131 -9.57 3.61 4.14
CA GLU A 131 -9.43 3.92 2.73
C GLU A 131 -8.18 4.77 2.50
N LEU A 132 -7.40 4.37 1.50
CA LEU A 132 -6.28 5.11 0.98
C LEU A 132 -6.67 5.68 -0.39
N SER A 133 -6.50 6.97 -0.57
CA SER A 133 -6.84 7.69 -1.80
C SER A 133 -5.60 8.33 -2.41
N SER A 134 -5.67 8.65 -3.70
CA SER A 134 -4.64 9.43 -4.39
C SER A 134 -5.31 10.46 -5.29
N SER A 135 -4.84 11.71 -5.28
CA SER A 135 -5.39 12.74 -6.15
C SER A 135 -4.97 12.53 -7.60
N TYR A 136 -5.91 12.69 -8.54
CA TYR A 136 -5.67 12.62 -9.97
C TYR A 136 -4.77 13.77 -10.45
N GLU A 137 -3.86 13.46 -11.38
CA GLU A 137 -2.99 14.47 -11.96
C GLU A 137 -3.72 15.19 -13.10
N VAL A 138 -3.77 16.52 -13.03
CA VAL A 138 -4.34 17.37 -14.09
C VAL A 138 -3.25 18.29 -14.65
N ALA A 139 -2.87 18.06 -15.90
CA ALA A 139 -2.02 19.01 -16.60
C ALA A 139 -2.90 20.12 -17.18
N SER A 140 -2.69 21.35 -16.72
CA SER A 140 -3.44 22.53 -17.16
C SER A 140 -2.61 23.40 -18.09
N GLY A 141 -3.14 23.72 -19.27
CA GLY A 141 -2.53 24.62 -20.25
C GLY A 141 -3.48 25.73 -20.70
N PRO A 142 -3.02 26.68 -21.54
CA PRO A 142 -3.84 27.82 -21.99
C PRO A 142 -5.12 27.43 -22.73
N LEU A 143 -5.17 26.21 -23.27
CA LEU A 143 -6.27 25.70 -24.08
C LEU A 143 -7.14 24.67 -23.34
N GLY A 144 -6.92 24.47 -22.03
CA GLY A 144 -7.70 23.56 -21.21
C GLY A 144 -6.85 22.64 -20.35
N SER A 145 -7.53 21.77 -19.62
CA SER A 145 -6.94 20.78 -18.74
C SER A 145 -7.09 19.37 -19.31
N ILE A 146 -6.04 18.57 -19.23
CA ILE A 146 -6.08 17.15 -19.53
C ILE A 146 -5.77 16.36 -18.27
N THR A 147 -6.49 15.27 -18.07
CA THR A 147 -6.18 14.27 -17.05
C THR A 147 -6.25 12.89 -17.70
N ARG A 148 -5.46 11.97 -17.16
CA ARG A 148 -5.52 10.56 -17.56
C ARG A 148 -6.72 9.86 -16.95
N ASP A 149 -7.22 10.39 -15.83
CA ASP A 149 -8.26 9.76 -15.04
C ASP A 149 -9.64 10.18 -15.56
N SER A 150 -10.52 9.20 -15.77
CA SER A 150 -11.90 9.46 -16.20
C SER A 150 -12.74 9.87 -14.99
N VAL A 151 -13.48 10.97 -15.10
CA VAL A 151 -14.48 11.35 -14.09
C VAL A 151 -15.77 10.59 -14.38
N HIS A 152 -16.26 9.82 -13.41
CA HIS A 152 -17.62 9.24 -13.44
C HIS A 152 -18.35 9.71 -12.18
N GLU A 153 -19.52 10.32 -12.34
CA GLU A 153 -20.46 10.64 -11.25
C GLU A 153 -21.43 9.47 -11.01
#